data_AF-A0A428U7C1-F1
#
_entry.id   AF-A0A428U7C1-F1
#
_cell.length_a   1.000
_cell.length_b   1.000
_cell.length_c   1.000
_cell.angle_alpha   90.00
_cell.angle_beta   90.00
_cell.angle_gamma   90.00
#
_symmetry.space_group_name_H-M   'P 1'
#
loop_
_entity.id
_entity.type
_entity.pdbx_description
1 polymer ?
#
loop_
_entity_poly.entity_id
_entity_poly.type
_entity_poly.pdbx_seq_one_letter_code
_entity_poly.pdbx_strand_id
1 'polypeptide(L)'
;MLFTNLIAATLLGFAAAQQSPNGRPCGFKIAPCPEDTKCVPNDYGCTDLNRCAGTCYFKNQYQTCGSFRMEPPPRCKKGTHCIDDPRIPGSCGMACDAPGICAPKKAPSCGGFIGKKCPKGLWCYDDPTDDCDPENGGADCIGICL
;
A
#
# COMPACT_ATOMS: atom_id res chain seq x y z
N MET A 1 -40.74 -42.29 -0.11
CA MET A 1 -40.14 -41.23 0.73
C MET A 1 -38.64 -41.44 0.73
N LEU A 2 -37.89 -40.60 0.02
CA LEU A 2 -36.47 -40.28 0.19
C LEU A 2 -36.04 -39.61 -1.12
N PHE A 3 -35.49 -38.40 -1.08
CA PHE A 3 -34.27 -37.98 -1.79
C PHE A 3 -34.00 -36.51 -1.45
N THR A 4 -33.13 -36.36 -0.45
CA THR A 4 -32.00 -35.42 -0.37
C THR A 4 -32.27 -33.92 -0.52
N ASN A 5 -32.31 -33.25 0.64
CA ASN A 5 -32.15 -31.79 0.77
C ASN A 5 -30.70 -31.40 0.41
N LEU A 6 -30.51 -30.78 -0.76
CA LEU A 6 -29.27 -30.10 -1.11
C LEU A 6 -29.22 -28.76 -0.36
N ILE A 7 -28.47 -28.73 0.74
CA ILE A 7 -28.11 -27.49 1.43
C ILE A 7 -26.96 -26.87 0.63
N ALA A 8 -27.28 -25.83 -0.14
CA ALA A 8 -26.27 -24.97 -0.77
C ALA A 8 -25.56 -24.18 0.32
N ALA A 9 -24.35 -24.60 0.70
CA ALA A 9 -23.47 -23.83 1.57
C ALA A 9 -22.91 -22.64 0.77
N THR A 10 -23.52 -21.47 0.92
CA THR A 10 -22.95 -20.21 0.43
C THR A 10 -21.71 -19.86 1.26
N LEU A 11 -20.54 -20.19 0.73
CA LEU A 11 -19.27 -19.66 1.22
C LEU A 11 -19.24 -18.16 0.93
N LEU A 12 -19.73 -17.35 1.87
CA LEU A 12 -19.43 -15.92 1.93
C LEU A 12 -17.93 -15.79 2.20
N GLY A 13 -17.14 -15.69 1.13
CA GLY A 13 -15.76 -15.26 1.21
C GLY A 13 -15.74 -13.85 1.76
N PHE A 14 -15.23 -13.67 2.98
CA PHE A 14 -14.93 -12.35 3.51
C PHE A 14 -13.77 -11.79 2.68
N ALA A 15 -14.07 -10.87 1.75
CA ALA A 15 -13.07 -10.01 1.17
C ALA A 15 -12.47 -9.18 2.31
N ALA A 16 -11.24 -9.49 2.72
CA ALA A 16 -10.51 -8.67 3.65
C ALA A 16 -10.26 -7.33 2.96
N ALA A 17 -11.01 -6.30 3.35
CA ALA A 17 -10.69 -4.93 2.98
C ALA A 17 -9.22 -4.69 3.36
N GLN A 18 -8.34 -4.51 2.37
CA GLN A 18 -6.94 -4.19 2.59
C GLN A 18 -6.86 -2.78 3.17
N GLN A 19 -7.07 -2.66 4.47
CA GLN A 19 -6.81 -1.44 5.22
C GLN A 19 -5.33 -1.08 5.03
N SER A 20 -5.08 0.21 4.75
CA SER A 20 -3.74 0.77 4.55
C SER A 20 -2.73 0.19 5.55
N PRO A 21 -1.57 -0.31 5.09
CA PRO A 21 -0.50 -0.78 5.96
C PRO A 21 0.00 0.30 6.92
N ASN A 22 -0.15 1.57 6.51
CA ASN A 22 0.35 2.72 7.21
C ASN A 22 -0.60 3.14 8.34
N GLY A 23 -0.08 3.21 9.56
CA GLY A 23 -0.90 3.50 10.75
C GLY A 23 -1.50 2.28 11.42
N ARG A 24 -1.24 1.06 10.90
CA ARG A 24 -1.71 -0.19 11.51
C ARG A 24 -0.98 -0.42 12.85
N PRO A 25 -1.68 -0.77 13.95
CA PRO A 25 -1.03 -1.06 15.21
C PRO A 25 -0.16 -2.32 15.09
N CYS A 26 0.97 -2.31 15.79
CA CYS A 26 1.91 -3.43 15.90
C CYS A 26 2.55 -3.47 17.29
N GLY A 27 3.50 -4.38 17.50
CA GLY A 27 4.11 -4.61 18.80
C GLY A 27 3.29 -5.58 19.66
N PHE A 28 3.60 -5.70 20.95
CA PHE A 28 2.98 -6.66 21.88
C PHE A 28 2.89 -8.12 21.38
N LYS A 29 3.79 -8.54 20.49
CA LYS A 29 3.73 -9.85 19.80
C LYS A 29 2.43 -10.07 18.99
N ILE A 30 1.76 -8.98 18.60
CA ILE A 30 0.66 -8.99 17.63
C ILE A 30 1.23 -9.33 16.24
N ALA A 31 0.36 -9.66 15.29
CA ALA A 31 0.71 -9.94 13.90
C ALA A 31 1.73 -8.91 13.33
N PRO A 32 2.75 -9.38 12.58
CA PRO A 32 3.78 -8.51 12.03
C PRO A 32 3.18 -7.50 11.03
N CYS A 33 3.89 -6.38 10.89
CA CYS A 33 3.60 -5.43 9.82
C CYS A 33 3.79 -6.08 8.43
N PRO A 34 3.10 -5.60 7.37
CA PRO A 34 3.33 -6.07 6.01
C PRO A 34 4.79 -5.91 5.57
N GLU A 35 5.22 -6.67 4.56
CA GLU A 35 6.64 -6.77 4.18
C GLU A 35 7.29 -5.42 3.82
N ASP A 36 6.52 -4.46 3.34
CA ASP A 36 6.95 -3.13 2.92
C ASP A 36 6.92 -2.07 4.03
N THR A 37 6.51 -2.47 5.24
CA THR A 37 6.43 -1.61 6.41
C THR A 37 7.26 -2.16 7.57
N LYS A 38 7.59 -1.28 8.52
CA LYS A 38 8.30 -1.61 9.75
C LYS A 38 7.48 -1.14 10.95
N CYS A 39 7.54 -1.93 12.01
CA CYS A 39 6.95 -1.54 13.28
C CYS A 39 7.84 -0.51 13.97
N VAL A 40 7.32 0.68 14.24
CA VAL A 40 8.01 1.73 15.00
C VAL A 40 7.35 1.86 16.37
N PRO A 41 8.09 1.81 17.50
CA PRO A 41 7.52 2.01 18.82
C PRO A 41 6.80 3.35 18.94
N ASN A 42 5.65 3.38 19.62
CA ASN A 42 4.93 4.63 19.88
C ASN A 42 5.62 5.48 20.95
N ASP A 43 6.41 4.83 21.82
CA ASP A 43 7.23 5.47 22.83
C ASP A 43 8.72 5.34 22.46
N TYR A 44 9.42 6.48 22.39
CA TYR A 44 10.85 6.55 22.10
C TYR A 44 11.72 5.80 23.11
N GLY A 45 11.26 5.65 24.36
CA GLY A 45 11.96 4.90 25.41
C GLY A 45 11.84 3.39 25.28
N CYS A 46 10.99 2.89 24.38
CA CYS A 46 10.79 1.47 24.24
C CYS A 46 11.79 0.81 23.28
N THR A 47 12.61 -0.09 23.82
CA THR A 47 13.56 -0.91 23.05
C THR A 47 13.02 -2.30 22.73
N ASP A 48 11.94 -2.76 23.36
CA ASP A 48 11.36 -4.10 23.17
C ASP A 48 9.91 -4.05 22.64
N LEU A 49 9.77 -4.21 21.32
CA LEU A 49 8.49 -4.27 20.64
C LEU A 49 7.62 -5.47 21.04
N ASN A 50 8.16 -6.47 21.75
CA ASN A 50 7.33 -7.54 22.29
C ASN A 50 6.47 -7.10 23.48
N ARG A 51 6.81 -5.96 24.09
CA ARG A 51 6.16 -5.44 25.30
C ARG A 51 5.56 -4.06 25.13
N CYS A 52 5.72 -3.47 23.95
CA CYS A 52 5.26 -2.11 23.68
C CYS A 52 4.34 -2.06 22.48
N ALA A 53 3.53 -1.00 22.47
CA ALA A 53 2.77 -0.60 21.31
C ALA A 53 3.73 -0.01 20.27
N GLY A 54 3.47 -0.33 19.01
CA GLY A 54 4.04 0.34 17.88
C GLY A 54 3.00 0.60 16.80
N THR A 55 3.45 1.29 15.76
CA THR A 55 2.66 1.57 14.57
C THR A 55 3.49 1.20 13.34
N CYS A 56 2.85 0.57 12.35
CA CYS A 56 3.47 0.21 11.09
C CYS A 56 3.61 1.46 10.20
N TYR A 57 4.81 1.68 9.69
CA TYR A 57 5.12 2.73 8.72
C TYR A 57 5.90 2.15 7.55
N PHE A 58 5.72 2.72 6.35
CA PHE A 58 6.49 2.31 5.18
C PHE A 58 7.99 2.37 5.42
N LYS A 59 8.71 1.37 4.89
CA LYS A 59 10.18 1.31 4.93
C LYS A 59 10.78 2.40 4.05
N ASN A 60 10.19 2.64 2.87
CA ASN A 60 10.61 3.68 1.93
C ASN A 60 9.83 4.98 2.16
N GLN A 61 10.54 6.10 2.09
CA GLN A 61 9.98 7.44 2.33
C GLN A 61 10.13 8.30 1.08
N TYR A 62 9.05 9.01 0.76
CA TYR A 62 8.96 9.90 -0.39
C TYR A 62 8.53 11.28 0.07
N GLN A 63 8.98 12.33 -0.64
CA GLN A 63 8.46 13.68 -0.41
C GLN A 63 6.95 13.68 -0.69
N THR A 64 6.18 14.25 0.23
CA THR A 64 4.75 14.42 0.04
C THR A 64 4.46 15.52 -0.98
N CYS A 65 3.43 15.32 -1.79
CA CYS A 65 2.92 16.32 -2.72
C CYS A 65 1.38 16.28 -2.78
N GLY A 66 0.78 17.22 -3.52
CA GLY A 66 -0.68 17.34 -3.63
C GLY A 66 -1.37 17.69 -2.31
N SER A 67 -2.67 17.40 -2.23
CA SER A 67 -3.59 17.73 -1.13
C SER A 67 -3.83 19.24 -0.93
N PHE A 68 -5.06 19.63 -0.58
CA PHE A 68 -5.40 21.00 -0.17
C PHE A 68 -5.02 21.23 1.30
N ARG A 69 -3.73 21.44 1.55
CA ARG A 69 -3.24 21.89 2.87
C ARG A 69 -3.22 23.41 2.96
N MET A 70 -3.34 23.96 4.17
CA MET A 70 -3.16 25.40 4.44
C MET A 70 -1.82 25.93 3.92
N GLU A 71 -0.76 25.13 4.07
CA GLU A 71 0.53 25.36 3.44
C GLU A 71 0.73 24.31 2.34
N PRO A 72 0.77 24.72 1.06
CA PRO A 72 1.01 23.79 -0.04
C PRO A 72 2.37 23.11 0.12
N PRO A 73 2.48 21.78 -0.11
CA PRO A 73 3.77 21.12 -0.06
C PRO A 73 4.72 21.72 -1.10
N PRO A 74 6.05 21.72 -0.83
CA PRO A 74 7.02 22.16 -1.81
C PRO A 74 6.92 21.31 -3.08
N ARG A 75 7.30 21.90 -4.22
CA ARG A 75 7.35 21.17 -5.49
C ARG A 75 8.27 19.95 -5.37
N CYS A 76 7.91 18.89 -6.09
CA CYS A 76 8.72 17.68 -6.17
C CYS A 76 10.16 17.99 -6.62
N LYS A 77 11.13 17.36 -5.96
CA LYS A 77 12.55 17.48 -6.30
C LYS A 77 12.80 17.08 -7.76
N LYS A 78 13.85 17.66 -8.37
CA LYS A 78 14.26 17.32 -9.73
C LYS A 78 14.42 15.80 -9.88
N GLY A 79 13.84 15.24 -10.94
CA GLY A 79 13.83 13.79 -11.20
C GLY A 79 12.67 13.03 -10.57
N THR A 80 11.79 13.70 -9.83
CA THR A 80 10.55 13.13 -9.29
C THR A 80 9.32 13.85 -9.86
N HIS A 81 8.16 13.23 -9.75
CA HIS A 81 6.87 13.78 -10.17
C HIS A 81 5.80 13.39 -9.16
N CYS A 82 4.75 14.20 -9.06
CA CYS A 82 3.69 13.96 -8.09
C CYS A 82 2.69 12.95 -8.66
N ILE A 83 2.41 11.91 -7.90
CA ILE A 83 1.40 10.88 -8.19
C ILE A 83 0.60 10.59 -6.91
N ASP A 84 -0.55 9.95 -7.04
CA ASP A 84 -1.25 9.35 -5.91
C ASP A 84 -0.34 8.32 -5.23
N ASP A 85 -0.50 8.09 -3.92
CA ASP A 85 0.34 7.11 -3.22
C ASP A 85 -0.16 5.68 -3.47
N PRO A 86 0.47 4.89 -4.37
CA PRO A 86 -0.04 3.58 -4.74
C PRO A 86 0.17 2.53 -3.63
N ARG A 87 0.89 2.91 -2.56
CA ARG A 87 1.10 2.06 -1.39
C ARG A 87 -0.13 2.02 -0.48
N ILE A 88 -1.14 2.84 -0.78
CA ILE A 88 -2.42 2.90 -0.07
C ILE A 88 -3.53 2.44 -1.04
N PRO A 89 -3.68 1.11 -1.26
CA PRO A 89 -4.67 0.60 -2.19
C PRO A 89 -6.10 0.97 -1.76
N GLY A 90 -6.96 1.24 -2.74
CA GLY A 90 -8.35 1.67 -2.51
C GLY A 90 -8.52 3.11 -2.01
N SER A 91 -7.44 3.89 -1.92
CA SER A 91 -7.54 5.33 -1.70
C SER A 91 -8.02 6.02 -2.97
N CYS A 92 -8.95 6.97 -2.85
CA CYS A 92 -9.26 7.90 -3.93
C CYS A 92 -8.18 9.00 -4.12
N GLY A 93 -7.05 8.88 -3.42
CA GLY A 93 -5.84 9.67 -3.66
C GLY A 93 -6.06 11.17 -3.48
N MET A 94 -5.31 11.94 -4.26
CA MET A 94 -5.40 13.39 -4.31
C MET A 94 -6.77 13.89 -4.78
N ALA A 95 -7.60 13.05 -5.42
CA ALA A 95 -8.96 13.40 -5.80
C ALA A 95 -9.89 13.61 -4.58
N CYS A 96 -9.57 12.98 -3.45
CA CYS A 96 -10.23 13.17 -2.15
C CYS A 96 -9.33 13.92 -1.15
N ASP A 97 -8.44 14.77 -1.65
CA ASP A 97 -7.52 15.58 -0.85
C ASP A 97 -6.54 14.78 0.01
N ALA A 98 -6.40 13.48 -0.23
CA ALA A 98 -5.34 12.69 0.37
C ALA A 98 -3.98 13.12 -0.22
N PRO A 99 -2.89 13.02 0.57
CA PRO A 99 -1.58 13.32 0.04
C PRO A 99 -1.11 12.31 -1.00
N GLY A 100 -0.48 12.83 -2.06
CA GLY A 100 0.32 12.03 -2.97
C GLY A 100 1.80 11.98 -2.57
N ILE A 101 2.60 11.32 -3.39
CA ILE A 101 4.05 11.19 -3.23
C ILE A 101 4.80 11.65 -4.48
N CYS A 102 5.98 12.22 -4.27
CA CYS A 102 6.93 12.52 -5.33
C CYS A 102 7.71 11.26 -5.72
N ALA A 103 7.16 10.47 -6.65
CA ALA A 103 7.80 9.25 -7.14
C ALA A 103 8.90 9.54 -8.18
N PRO A 104 9.97 8.72 -8.27
CA PRO A 104 10.99 8.87 -9.31
C PRO A 104 10.38 8.77 -10.71
N LYS A 105 10.74 9.70 -11.61
CA LYS A 105 10.30 9.66 -13.03
C LYS A 105 10.79 8.44 -13.80
N LYS A 106 11.77 7.72 -13.26
CA LYS A 106 12.38 6.52 -13.83
C LYS A 106 12.35 5.38 -12.81
N ALA A 107 11.25 5.26 -12.07
CA ALA A 107 11.05 4.12 -11.19
C ALA A 107 11.03 2.81 -12.02
N PRO A 108 11.66 1.72 -11.55
CA PRO A 108 11.58 0.43 -12.25
C PRO A 108 10.13 -0.06 -12.29
N SER A 109 9.73 -0.64 -13.42
CA SER A 109 8.46 -1.36 -13.51
C SER A 109 8.56 -2.76 -12.90
N CYS A 110 7.43 -3.26 -12.41
CA CYS A 110 7.24 -4.62 -11.90
C CYS A 110 5.90 -5.20 -12.34
N GLY A 111 5.63 -6.45 -11.97
CA GLY A 111 4.39 -7.12 -12.34
C GLY A 111 4.34 -7.42 -13.84
N GLY A 112 3.17 -7.21 -14.44
CA GLY A 112 2.86 -7.59 -15.81
C GLY A 112 2.85 -9.10 -16.04
N PHE A 113 2.54 -9.49 -17.29
CA PHE A 113 2.46 -10.89 -17.72
C PHE A 113 3.69 -11.76 -17.38
N ILE A 114 4.87 -11.13 -17.33
CA ILE A 114 6.14 -11.81 -17.02
C ILE A 114 6.44 -11.88 -15.51
N GLY A 115 5.65 -11.24 -14.65
CA GLY A 115 5.85 -11.23 -13.20
C GLY A 115 7.17 -10.59 -12.78
N LYS A 116 7.52 -9.43 -13.37
CA LYS A 116 8.80 -8.78 -13.13
C LYS A 116 8.94 -8.35 -11.67
N LYS A 117 10.03 -8.76 -11.02
CA LYS A 117 10.32 -8.41 -9.61
C LYS A 117 11.02 -7.07 -9.49
N CYS A 118 10.76 -6.39 -8.38
CA CYS A 118 11.46 -5.16 -8.04
C CYS A 118 12.92 -5.41 -7.61
N PRO A 119 13.81 -4.42 -7.84
CA PRO A 119 15.13 -4.41 -7.22
C PRO A 119 15.06 -4.52 -5.69
N LYS A 120 16.16 -4.98 -5.08
CA LYS A 120 16.24 -5.16 -3.63
C LYS A 120 15.90 -3.86 -2.88
N GLY A 121 15.00 -3.96 -1.90
CA GLY A 121 14.58 -2.84 -1.07
C GLY A 121 13.42 -2.02 -1.66
N LEU A 122 12.86 -2.45 -2.79
CA LEU A 122 11.64 -1.89 -3.36
C LEU A 122 10.54 -2.96 -3.38
N TRP A 123 9.29 -2.49 -3.32
CA TRP A 123 8.08 -3.30 -3.39
C TRP A 123 7.26 -2.89 -4.60
N CYS A 124 6.51 -3.86 -5.13
CA CYS A 124 5.70 -3.65 -6.31
C CYS A 124 4.32 -3.13 -5.89
N TYR A 125 3.94 -1.99 -6.43
CA TYR A 125 2.63 -1.38 -6.26
C TYR A 125 2.01 -1.15 -7.64
N ASP A 126 0.70 -1.07 -7.71
CA ASP A 126 0.00 -0.74 -8.94
C ASP A 126 0.37 0.68 -9.41
N ASP A 127 0.58 0.90 -10.71
CA ASP A 127 0.94 2.24 -11.20
C ASP A 127 -0.32 3.10 -11.36
N PRO A 128 -0.53 4.14 -10.52
CA PRO A 128 -1.75 4.92 -10.53
C PRO A 128 -1.82 5.87 -11.75
N THR A 129 -0.80 5.85 -12.61
CA THR A 129 -0.73 6.66 -13.84
C THR A 129 -1.07 5.86 -15.09
N ASP A 130 -1.32 4.54 -14.97
CA ASP A 130 -1.78 3.72 -16.08
C ASP A 130 -3.32 3.58 -16.07
N ASP A 131 -3.87 3.22 -17.23
CA ASP A 131 -5.32 3.00 -17.41
C ASP A 131 -5.70 1.54 -17.08
N CYS A 132 -4.83 0.78 -16.40
CA CYS A 132 -5.03 -0.63 -16.13
C CYS A 132 -5.79 -0.81 -14.81
N ASP A 133 -7.04 -1.28 -14.88
CA ASP A 133 -7.82 -1.60 -13.70
C ASP A 133 -7.54 -3.05 -13.25
N PRO A 134 -6.85 -3.29 -12.12
CA PRO A 134 -6.57 -4.64 -11.64
C PRO A 134 -7.84 -5.43 -11.27
N GLU A 135 -8.97 -4.76 -11.00
CA GLU A 135 -10.26 -5.41 -10.72
C GLU A 135 -11.02 -5.82 -11.99
N ASN A 136 -10.71 -5.23 -13.17
CA ASN A 136 -11.38 -5.51 -14.44
C ASN A 136 -10.45 -5.92 -15.61
N GLY A 137 -9.14 -6.07 -15.36
CA GLY A 137 -8.10 -6.31 -16.38
C GLY A 137 -6.97 -7.26 -15.99
N GLY A 138 -6.92 -7.76 -14.75
CA GLY A 138 -6.14 -8.94 -14.37
C GLY A 138 -4.69 -8.72 -13.90
N ALA A 139 -4.01 -9.83 -13.60
CA ALA A 139 -2.63 -9.96 -13.09
C ALA A 139 -1.52 -9.41 -14.01
N ASP A 140 -1.89 -8.75 -15.10
CA ASP A 140 -1.05 -8.28 -16.18
C ASP A 140 -0.78 -6.76 -16.13
N CYS A 141 -1.31 -6.04 -15.13
CA CYS A 141 -1.05 -4.62 -14.95
C CYS A 141 0.42 -4.35 -14.58
N ILE A 142 0.96 -3.26 -15.12
CA ILE A 142 2.34 -2.85 -14.89
C ILE A 142 2.38 -2.10 -13.58
N GLY A 143 3.14 -2.61 -12.63
CA GLY A 143 3.36 -1.93 -11.37
C GLY A 143 4.58 -1.01 -11.40
N ILE A 144 4.65 -0.15 -10.39
CA ILE A 144 5.77 0.72 -10.06
C ILE A 144 6.52 0.18 -8.83
N CYS A 145 7.86 0.11 -8.91
CA CYS A 145 8.70 -0.26 -7.78
C CYS A 145 9.00 0.95 -6.90
N LEU A 146 8.54 0.92 -5.65
CA LEU A 146 8.72 1.98 -4.66
C LEU A 146 9.21 1.47 -3.30
#